data_AF-A0A0E2AZW8-F1
#
_entry.id   AF-A0A0E2AZW8-F1
#
_cell.length_a   1.000
_cell.length_b   1.000
_cell.length_c   1.000
_cell.angle_alpha   90.00
_cell.angle_beta   90.00
_cell.angle_gamma   90.00
#
_symmetry.space_group_name_H-M   'P 1'
#
loop_
_entity.id
_entity.type
_entity.pdbx_description
1 polymer ?
#
loop_
_entity_poly.entity_id
_entity_poly.type
_entity_poly.pdbx_seq_one_letter_code
_entity_poly.pdbx_strand_id
1 'polypeptide(L)'
;MIRKAQFKKSEIEEFKLEIARSIVAGKLQNCRSVLSRTARESKNELEKQDIKEAIGKIEKNFSLLEKAESVESIRGYEGDSAKTYFSVFDYCIIQQREDFQFYKRTRRPPRSRTNALLSFLYSLLTNDCIAACQAVGLDPYIGFLHDERPGRPSLALDMMEEFRPFIDRLVFTLINRKQIQASDFLEKPGSVFLMNEDSRKELIKSYQERKKEEIFHPWLNIKSTVGELPYLQARILARTLRGDLKYYIPFIWK
;
A
#
# COMPACT_ATOMS: atom_id res chain seq x y z
N MET A 1 12.60 -26.26 -6.75
CA MET A 1 12.29 -25.57 -5.47
C MET A 1 12.10 -24.08 -5.76
N ILE A 2 10.98 -23.48 -5.33
CA ILE A 2 10.60 -22.10 -5.70
C ILE A 2 11.63 -21.05 -5.27
N ARG A 3 12.23 -21.15 -4.07
CA ARG A 3 13.27 -20.18 -3.61
C ARG A 3 14.48 -20.11 -4.52
N LYS A 4 14.94 -21.26 -5.05
CA LYS A 4 16.05 -21.29 -6.02
C LYS A 4 15.66 -20.60 -7.33
N ALA A 5 14.41 -20.73 -7.77
CA ALA A 5 13.91 -20.03 -8.96
C ALA A 5 13.81 -18.53 -8.70
N GLN A 6 13.31 -18.12 -7.53
CA GLN A 6 13.23 -16.72 -7.11
C GLN A 6 14.61 -16.06 -7.12
N PHE A 7 15.59 -16.66 -6.46
CA PHE A 7 16.96 -16.13 -6.43
C PHE A 7 17.57 -16.01 -7.83
N LYS A 8 17.40 -17.03 -8.68
CA LYS A 8 17.89 -16.95 -10.07
C LYS A 8 17.21 -15.83 -10.87
N LYS A 9 15.91 -15.60 -10.64
CA LYS A 9 15.14 -14.57 -11.32
C LYS A 9 15.42 -13.16 -10.79
N SER A 10 15.78 -12.99 -9.53
CA SER A 10 16.17 -11.69 -8.95
C SER A 10 17.51 -11.17 -9.51
N GLU A 11 18.38 -12.05 -10.00
CA GLU A 11 19.62 -11.66 -10.69
C GLU A 11 19.38 -11.17 -12.14
N ILE A 12 18.17 -11.31 -12.68
CA ILE A 12 17.86 -10.90 -14.06
C ILE A 12 17.24 -9.51 -14.04
N GLU A 13 17.97 -8.51 -14.53
CA GLU A 13 17.54 -7.10 -14.53
C GLU A 13 16.21 -6.86 -15.27
N GLU A 14 16.04 -7.47 -16.44
CA GLU A 14 14.80 -7.36 -17.22
C GLU A 14 13.59 -7.89 -16.42
N PHE A 15 13.76 -9.03 -15.74
CA PHE A 15 12.70 -9.62 -14.93
C PHE A 15 12.38 -8.75 -13.70
N LYS A 16 13.40 -8.24 -13.00
CA LYS A 16 13.21 -7.28 -11.90
C LYS A 16 12.41 -6.06 -12.35
N LEU A 17 12.79 -5.48 -13.50
CA LEU A 17 12.12 -4.33 -14.07
C LEU A 17 10.64 -4.62 -14.37
N GLU A 18 10.32 -5.76 -14.98
CA GLU A 18 8.93 -6.14 -15.26
C GLU A 18 8.07 -6.33 -13.99
N ILE A 19 8.61 -6.99 -12.96
CA ILE A 19 7.91 -7.18 -11.69
C ILE A 19 7.73 -5.84 -10.97
N ALA A 20 8.79 -5.03 -10.86
CA ALA A 20 8.74 -3.71 -10.24
C ALA A 20 7.72 -2.80 -10.95
N ARG A 21 7.72 -2.79 -12.29
CA ARG A 21 6.75 -2.04 -13.11
C ARG A 21 5.32 -2.46 -12.78
N SER A 22 5.06 -3.76 -12.71
CA SER A 22 3.74 -4.32 -12.43
C SER A 22 3.24 -3.95 -11.03
N ILE A 23 4.09 -4.08 -10.01
CA ILE A 23 3.77 -3.72 -8.63
C ILE A 23 3.43 -2.22 -8.51
N VAL A 24 4.27 -1.36 -9.08
CA VAL A 24 4.03 0.10 -9.03
C VAL A 24 2.79 0.47 -9.84
N ALA A 25 2.53 -0.18 -10.98
CA ALA A 25 1.31 0.01 -11.75
C ALA A 25 0.05 -0.33 -10.93
N GLY A 26 0.09 -1.41 -10.14
CA GLY A 26 -0.99 -1.76 -9.19
C GLY A 26 -1.20 -0.68 -8.13
N LYS A 27 -0.12 -0.25 -7.48
CA LYS A 27 -0.15 0.83 -6.48
C LYS A 27 -0.78 2.11 -7.04
N LEU A 28 -0.31 2.58 -8.19
CA LEU A 28 -0.75 3.86 -8.75
C LEU A 28 -2.24 3.83 -9.11
N GLN A 29 -2.71 2.71 -9.68
CA GLN A 29 -4.13 2.53 -9.97
C GLN A 29 -4.97 2.50 -8.70
N ASN A 30 -4.51 1.83 -7.65
CA ASN A 30 -5.23 1.78 -6.37
C ASN A 30 -5.24 3.14 -5.67
N CYS A 31 -4.14 3.90 -5.70
CA CYS A 31 -4.09 5.30 -5.25
C CYS A 31 -5.11 6.16 -6.01
N ARG A 32 -5.15 6.03 -7.35
CA ARG A 32 -6.13 6.74 -8.18
C ARG A 32 -7.55 6.39 -7.78
N SER A 33 -7.89 5.12 -7.60
CA SER A 33 -9.23 4.68 -7.18
C SER A 33 -9.66 5.31 -5.85
N VAL A 34 -8.75 5.42 -4.88
CA VAL A 34 -9.02 6.12 -3.61
C VAL A 34 -9.33 7.60 -3.86
N LEU A 35 -8.45 8.30 -4.59
CA LEU A 35 -8.64 9.74 -4.87
C LEU A 35 -9.88 10.02 -5.70
N SER A 36 -10.17 9.22 -6.73
CA SER A 36 -11.36 9.38 -7.57
C SER A 36 -12.65 9.18 -6.77
N ARG A 37 -12.63 8.35 -5.72
CA ARG A 37 -13.76 8.25 -4.79
C ARG A 37 -13.87 9.51 -3.94
N THR A 38 -12.78 9.96 -3.33
CA THR A 38 -12.77 11.20 -2.51
C THR A 38 -13.23 12.42 -3.32
N ALA A 39 -12.79 12.57 -4.56
CA ALA A 39 -13.21 13.67 -5.43
C ALA A 39 -14.72 13.65 -5.75
N ARG A 40 -15.34 12.46 -5.82
CA ARG A 40 -16.79 12.32 -6.03
C ARG A 40 -17.59 12.64 -4.77
N GLU A 41 -17.06 12.31 -3.61
CA GLU A 41 -17.71 12.51 -2.30
C GLU A 41 -17.45 13.92 -1.73
N SER A 42 -16.42 14.64 -2.20
CA SER A 42 -16.08 15.98 -1.73
C SER A 42 -17.12 17.02 -2.16
N LYS A 43 -17.50 17.88 -1.20
CA LYS A 43 -18.41 19.02 -1.40
C LYS A 43 -17.67 20.33 -1.67
N ASN A 44 -16.34 20.34 -1.48
CA ASN A 44 -15.51 21.52 -1.69
C ASN A 44 -14.91 21.47 -3.10
N GLU A 45 -15.29 22.40 -3.97
CA GLU A 45 -14.85 22.41 -5.36
C GLU A 45 -13.34 22.67 -5.50
N LEU A 46 -12.72 23.42 -4.57
CA LEU A 46 -11.26 23.63 -4.57
C LEU A 46 -10.53 22.32 -4.26
N GLU A 47 -10.93 21.61 -3.18
CA GLU A 47 -10.32 20.31 -2.85
C GLU A 47 -10.51 19.29 -3.97
N LYS A 48 -11.69 19.28 -4.58
CA LYS A 48 -12.00 18.41 -5.72
C LYS A 48 -11.12 18.70 -6.92
N GLN A 49 -10.82 19.97 -7.19
CA GLN A 49 -9.89 20.36 -8.25
C GLN A 49 -8.46 19.87 -7.94
N ASP A 50 -7.95 20.12 -6.73
CA ASP A 50 -6.63 19.65 -6.30
C ASP A 50 -6.50 18.11 -6.42
N ILE A 51 -7.55 17.37 -6.03
CA ILE A 51 -7.56 15.91 -6.14
C ILE A 51 -7.52 15.47 -7.61
N LYS A 52 -8.26 16.15 -8.50
CA LYS A 52 -8.23 15.85 -9.95
C LYS A 52 -6.86 16.10 -10.55
N GLU A 53 -6.18 17.18 -10.15
CA GLU A 53 -4.82 17.47 -10.59
C GLU A 53 -3.83 16.41 -10.09
N ALA A 54 -3.96 15.97 -8.83
CA ALA A 54 -3.17 14.88 -8.28
C ALA A 54 -3.40 13.57 -9.03
N ILE A 55 -4.66 13.24 -9.38
CA ILE A 55 -5.00 12.09 -10.23
C ILE A 55 -4.31 12.20 -11.59
N GLY A 56 -4.40 13.34 -12.27
CA GLY A 56 -3.77 13.54 -13.59
C GLY A 56 -2.24 13.36 -13.56
N LYS A 57 -1.58 13.81 -12.49
CA LYS A 57 -0.15 13.57 -12.27
C LYS A 57 0.17 12.08 -12.06
N ILE A 58 -0.62 11.37 -11.25
CA ILE A 58 -0.47 9.92 -11.05
C ILE A 58 -0.68 9.15 -12.36
N GLU A 59 -1.66 9.55 -13.18
CA GLU A 59 -1.90 8.94 -14.49
C GLU A 59 -0.78 9.20 -15.48
N LYS A 60 -0.20 10.40 -15.47
CA LYS A 60 1.01 10.70 -16.25
C LYS A 60 2.16 9.77 -15.87
N ASN A 61 2.42 9.62 -14.57
CA ASN A 61 3.47 8.71 -14.09
C ASN A 61 3.18 7.25 -14.43
N PHE A 62 1.91 6.83 -14.34
CA PHE A 62 1.48 5.49 -14.76
C PHE A 62 1.84 5.21 -16.22
N SER A 63 1.56 6.14 -17.13
CA SER A 63 1.92 6.01 -18.55
C SER A 63 3.44 5.99 -18.80
N LEU A 64 4.23 6.62 -17.93
CA LEU A 64 5.70 6.59 -18.02
C LEU A 64 6.31 5.26 -17.55
N LEU A 65 5.59 4.47 -16.75
CA LEU A 65 6.07 3.15 -16.30
C LEU A 65 6.35 2.19 -17.47
N GLU A 66 5.56 2.28 -18.55
CA GLU A 66 5.74 1.45 -19.75
C GLU A 66 7.08 1.73 -20.43
N LYS A 67 7.50 3.00 -20.44
CA LYS A 67 8.75 3.46 -21.08
C LYS A 67 9.96 3.42 -20.15
N ALA A 68 9.78 2.98 -18.91
CA ALA A 68 10.87 2.92 -17.95
C ALA A 68 11.85 1.79 -18.31
N GLU A 69 13.13 2.15 -18.42
CA GLU A 69 14.22 1.25 -18.80
C GLU A 69 15.00 0.70 -17.59
N SER A 70 14.71 1.17 -16.38
CA SER A 70 15.40 0.74 -15.16
C SER A 70 14.48 0.72 -13.93
N VAL A 71 14.81 -0.13 -12.96
CA VAL A 71 14.11 -0.20 -11.66
C VAL A 71 14.23 1.13 -10.91
N GLU A 72 15.34 1.85 -11.09
CA GLU A 72 15.55 3.16 -10.47
C GLU A 72 14.57 4.22 -11.03
N SER A 73 14.32 4.21 -12.34
CA SER A 73 13.29 5.04 -12.95
C SER A 73 11.89 4.70 -12.41
N ILE A 74 11.57 3.41 -12.26
CA ILE A 74 10.31 2.94 -11.66
C ILE A 74 10.15 3.47 -10.23
N ARG A 75 11.19 3.42 -9.40
CA ARG A 75 11.19 4.00 -8.03
C ARG A 75 10.99 5.51 -8.06
N GLY A 76 11.60 6.20 -9.03
CA GLY A 76 11.38 7.64 -9.23
C GLY A 76 9.91 7.98 -9.47
N TYR A 77 9.24 7.26 -10.37
CA TYR A 77 7.81 7.44 -10.65
C TYR A 77 6.92 7.05 -9.46
N GLU A 78 7.28 5.98 -8.73
CA GLU A 78 6.61 5.59 -7.50
C GLU A 78 6.71 6.70 -6.44
N GLY A 79 7.91 7.24 -6.22
CA GLY A 79 8.17 8.26 -5.22
C GLY A 79 7.45 9.57 -5.51
N ASP A 80 7.47 10.02 -6.77
CA ASP A 80 6.73 11.22 -7.20
C ASP A 80 5.20 11.04 -7.07
N SER A 81 4.70 9.87 -7.47
CA SER A 81 3.27 9.54 -7.32
C SER A 81 2.87 9.42 -5.86
N ALA A 82 3.72 8.86 -4.99
CA ALA A 82 3.47 8.79 -3.56
C ALA A 82 3.46 10.19 -2.93
N LYS A 83 4.39 11.08 -3.31
CA LYS A 83 4.40 12.48 -2.86
C LYS A 83 3.12 13.20 -3.28
N THR A 84 2.70 13.03 -4.53
CA THR A 84 1.46 13.59 -5.07
C THR A 84 0.21 13.03 -4.38
N TYR A 85 0.15 11.73 -4.15
CA TYR A 85 -0.94 11.10 -3.40
C TYR A 85 -1.02 11.66 -1.97
N PHE A 86 0.13 11.77 -1.30
CA PHE A 86 0.18 12.27 0.07
C PHE A 86 -0.10 13.77 0.20
N SER A 87 0.10 14.59 -0.83
CA SER A 87 -0.19 16.03 -0.77
C SER A 87 -1.68 16.34 -0.70
N VAL A 88 -2.55 15.43 -1.16
CA VAL A 88 -4.02 15.57 -1.10
C VAL A 88 -4.67 14.58 -0.12
N PHE A 89 -3.86 13.88 0.68
CA PHE A 89 -4.34 12.83 1.58
C PHE A 89 -5.21 13.38 2.72
N ASP A 90 -4.89 14.59 3.19
CA ASP A 90 -5.67 15.30 4.22
C ASP A 90 -7.13 15.53 3.77
N TYR A 91 -7.36 15.67 2.46
CA TYR A 91 -8.70 15.85 1.91
C TYR A 91 -9.61 14.63 2.09
N CYS A 92 -9.03 13.45 2.34
CA CYS A 92 -9.78 12.23 2.64
C CYS A 92 -10.27 12.17 4.10
N ILE A 93 -9.79 13.08 4.96
CA ILE A 93 -10.23 13.22 6.36
C ILE A 93 -11.32 14.30 6.42
N ILE A 94 -12.53 13.89 6.83
CA ILE A 94 -13.75 14.73 6.75
C ILE A 94 -14.20 15.19 8.14
N GLN A 95 -14.18 14.31 9.14
CA GLN A 95 -14.81 14.59 10.44
C GLN A 95 -13.86 15.15 11.49
N GLN A 96 -12.66 14.61 11.61
CA GLN A 96 -11.68 14.98 12.64
C GLN A 96 -10.42 15.58 12.00
N ARG A 97 -10.58 16.43 10.96
CA ARG A 97 -9.44 16.92 10.15
C ARG A 97 -8.45 17.74 10.99
N GLU A 98 -8.93 18.57 11.91
CA GLU A 98 -8.07 19.40 12.78
C GLU A 98 -7.17 18.56 13.69
N ASP A 99 -7.70 17.48 14.27
CA ASP A 99 -6.92 16.60 15.17
C ASP A 99 -5.97 15.65 14.42
N PHE A 100 -6.33 15.30 13.17
CA PHE A 100 -5.66 14.29 12.36
C PHE A 100 -4.97 14.86 11.11
N GLN A 101 -4.59 16.13 11.16
CA GLN A 101 -3.91 16.82 10.06
C GLN A 101 -2.75 15.99 9.48
N PHE A 102 -2.70 15.95 8.15
CA PHE A 102 -1.70 15.21 7.40
C PHE A 102 -0.99 16.09 6.37
N TYR A 103 0.21 16.54 6.71
CA TYR A 103 1.05 17.33 5.80
C TYR A 103 1.94 16.48 4.91
N LYS A 104 2.56 15.45 5.49
CA LYS A 104 3.49 14.55 4.79
C LYS A 104 3.67 13.24 5.54
N ARG A 105 4.08 12.21 4.81
CA ARG A 105 4.43 10.91 5.41
C ARG A 105 5.74 11.02 6.19
N THR A 106 5.69 10.68 7.49
CA THR A 106 6.83 10.56 8.40
C THR A 106 6.81 9.21 9.09
N ARG A 107 7.83 8.38 8.88
CA ARG A 107 7.80 6.96 9.28
C ARG A 107 8.48 6.69 10.62
N ARG A 108 9.68 7.22 10.84
CA ARG A 108 10.53 6.91 12.00
C ARG A 108 11.25 8.17 12.50
N PRO A 109 10.74 8.85 13.54
CA PRO A 109 9.45 8.63 14.20
C PRO A 109 8.26 9.19 13.37
N PRO A 110 7.04 8.68 13.58
CA PRO A 110 5.81 9.34 13.13
C PRO A 110 5.66 10.72 13.79
N ARG A 111 5.31 11.76 13.03
CA ARG A 111 5.17 13.15 13.52
C ARG A 111 3.74 13.67 13.58
N SER A 112 2.75 12.83 13.32
CA SER A 112 1.33 13.15 13.47
C SER A 112 0.54 11.89 13.82
N ARG A 113 -0.68 12.05 14.36
CA ARG A 113 -1.58 10.94 14.69
C ARG A 113 -1.87 10.05 13.47
N THR A 114 -2.16 10.66 12.33
CA THR A 114 -2.37 9.95 11.05
C THR A 114 -1.13 9.18 10.62
N ASN A 115 0.06 9.74 10.80
CA ASN A 115 1.31 9.02 10.54
C ASN A 115 1.52 7.84 11.50
N ALA A 116 1.12 7.95 12.76
CA ALA A 116 1.18 6.86 13.72
C ALA A 116 0.23 5.72 13.32
N LEU A 117 -1.02 6.03 12.93
CA LEU A 117 -1.99 5.07 12.42
C LEU A 117 -1.49 4.32 11.18
N LEU A 118 -1.03 5.07 10.16
CA LEU A 118 -0.48 4.50 8.94
C LEU A 118 0.71 3.59 9.24
N SER A 119 1.62 4.01 10.12
CA SER A 119 2.80 3.21 10.49
C SER A 119 2.42 1.91 11.19
N PHE A 120 1.42 1.96 12.07
CA PHE A 120 0.92 0.78 12.78
C PHE A 120 0.27 -0.21 11.81
N LEU A 121 -0.71 0.24 11.01
CA LEU A 121 -1.44 -0.65 10.09
C LEU A 121 -0.55 -1.15 8.95
N TYR A 122 0.39 -0.34 8.45
CA TYR A 122 1.37 -0.82 7.48
C TYR A 122 2.27 -1.90 8.06
N SER A 123 2.61 -1.85 9.35
CA SER A 123 3.39 -2.90 10.00
C SER A 123 2.62 -4.22 10.05
N LEU A 124 1.30 -4.17 10.33
CA LEU A 124 0.43 -5.35 10.27
C LEU A 124 0.36 -5.92 8.84
N LEU A 125 0.15 -5.05 7.84
CA LEU A 125 0.14 -5.46 6.44
C LEU A 125 1.48 -6.08 5.99
N THR A 126 2.61 -5.53 6.43
CA THR A 126 3.92 -6.14 6.16
C THR A 126 4.00 -7.56 6.72
N ASN A 127 3.52 -7.79 7.95
CA ASN A 127 3.51 -9.13 8.54
C ASN A 127 2.62 -10.10 7.75
N ASP A 128 1.45 -9.65 7.29
CA ASP A 128 0.57 -10.45 6.43
C ASP A 128 1.27 -10.81 5.10
N CYS A 129 1.98 -9.87 4.47
CA CYS A 129 2.76 -10.16 3.26
C CYS A 129 3.93 -11.12 3.51
N ILE A 130 4.63 -11.01 4.64
CA ILE A 130 5.69 -11.96 5.03
C ILE A 130 5.10 -13.37 5.16
N ALA A 131 4.01 -13.51 5.92
CA ALA A 131 3.34 -14.78 6.11
C ALA A 131 2.86 -15.38 4.78
N ALA A 132 2.29 -14.55 3.91
CA ALA A 132 1.87 -14.95 2.57
C ALA A 132 3.04 -15.47 1.71
N CYS A 133 4.17 -14.77 1.67
CA CYS A 133 5.37 -15.22 0.97
C CYS A 133 5.83 -16.58 1.47
N GLN A 134 5.95 -16.73 2.80
CA GLN A 134 6.41 -17.96 3.43
C GLN A 134 5.45 -19.14 3.16
N ALA A 135 4.14 -18.89 3.21
CA ALA A 135 3.11 -19.91 2.97
C ALA A 135 3.17 -20.51 1.56
N VAL A 136 3.61 -19.76 0.55
CA VAL A 136 3.80 -20.24 -0.83
C VAL A 136 5.23 -20.67 -1.13
N GLY A 137 6.11 -20.63 -0.12
CA GLY A 137 7.51 -21.03 -0.20
C GLY A 137 8.46 -19.96 -0.75
N LEU A 138 8.01 -18.73 -1.02
CA LEU A 138 8.88 -17.62 -1.40
C LEU A 138 9.75 -17.18 -0.21
N ASP A 139 10.88 -16.55 -0.52
CA ASP A 139 11.70 -15.85 0.44
C ASP A 139 11.22 -14.38 0.55
N PRO A 140 10.72 -13.93 1.72
CA PRO A 140 10.21 -12.57 1.87
C PRO A 140 11.29 -11.48 1.81
N TYR A 141 12.58 -11.85 1.83
CA TYR A 141 13.70 -10.90 1.84
C TYR A 141 14.26 -10.59 0.44
N ILE A 142 13.95 -11.41 -0.58
CA ILE A 142 14.42 -11.23 -1.96
C ILE A 142 13.36 -10.49 -2.78
N GLY A 143 13.49 -9.17 -2.85
CA GLY A 143 12.57 -8.26 -3.55
C GLY A 143 12.97 -7.98 -5.00
N PHE A 144 12.10 -7.27 -5.71
CA PHE A 144 12.27 -6.85 -7.11
C PHE A 144 12.19 -5.33 -7.28
N LEU A 145 11.53 -4.62 -6.36
CA LEU A 145 11.39 -3.15 -6.39
C LEU A 145 12.29 -2.50 -5.35
N HIS A 146 12.18 -2.84 -4.07
CA HIS A 146 13.02 -2.25 -3.02
C HIS A 146 14.38 -2.92 -2.93
N ASP A 147 15.43 -2.12 -2.66
CA ASP A 147 16.77 -2.66 -2.44
C ASP A 147 16.80 -3.71 -1.33
N GLU A 148 17.59 -4.75 -1.57
CA GLU A 148 17.92 -5.76 -0.58
C GLU A 148 18.82 -5.14 0.49
N ARG A 149 18.39 -5.24 1.75
CA ARG A 149 19.19 -4.85 2.91
C ARG A 149 19.05 -5.92 3.97
N PRO A 150 20.12 -6.28 4.71
CA PRO A 150 20.03 -7.26 5.78
C PRO A 150 18.89 -6.96 6.75
N GLY A 151 18.04 -7.96 7.01
CA GLY A 151 16.89 -7.85 7.91
C GLY A 151 15.67 -7.08 7.37
N ARG A 152 15.72 -6.55 6.13
CA ARG A 152 14.58 -5.90 5.49
C ARG A 152 13.80 -6.92 4.65
N PRO A 153 12.52 -7.19 4.92
CA PRO A 153 11.71 -8.12 4.12
C PRO A 153 11.29 -7.45 2.79
N SER A 154 12.25 -7.25 1.88
CA SER A 154 12.07 -6.44 0.68
C SER A 154 10.93 -6.92 -0.22
N LEU A 155 10.75 -8.23 -0.41
CA LEU A 155 9.62 -8.74 -1.19
C LEU A 155 8.28 -8.43 -0.54
N ALA A 156 8.16 -8.61 0.77
CA ALA A 156 6.92 -8.29 1.47
C ALA A 156 6.60 -6.79 1.38
N LEU A 157 7.63 -5.94 1.39
CA LEU A 157 7.49 -4.50 1.20
C LEU A 157 7.16 -4.12 -0.24
N ASP A 158 7.58 -4.91 -1.23
CA ASP A 158 7.17 -4.72 -2.63
C ASP A 158 5.69 -5.10 -2.79
N MET A 159 5.31 -6.30 -2.36
CA MET A 159 3.93 -6.78 -2.46
C MET A 159 2.95 -5.89 -1.73
N MET A 160 3.32 -5.35 -0.56
CA MET A 160 2.41 -4.49 0.19
C MET A 160 2.05 -3.19 -0.55
N GLU A 161 2.86 -2.75 -1.53
CA GLU A 161 2.59 -1.50 -2.26
C GLU A 161 1.23 -1.52 -2.96
N GLU A 162 0.81 -2.68 -3.46
CA GLU A 162 -0.50 -2.87 -4.10
C GLU A 162 -1.66 -2.68 -3.10
N PHE A 163 -1.45 -3.03 -1.84
CA PHE A 163 -2.49 -3.02 -0.80
C PHE A 163 -2.49 -1.76 0.08
N ARG A 164 -1.46 -0.90 0.02
CA ARG A 164 -1.39 0.31 0.85
C ARG A 164 -2.60 1.23 0.71
N PRO A 165 -3.07 1.59 -0.51
CA PRO A 165 -4.26 2.46 -0.64
C PRO A 165 -5.52 1.85 -0.03
N PHE A 166 -5.58 0.52 0.05
CA PHE A 166 -6.68 -0.18 0.71
C PHE A 166 -6.64 -0.02 2.23
N ILE A 167 -5.44 -0.06 2.83
CA ILE A 167 -5.21 0.24 4.25
C ILE A 167 -5.42 1.72 4.57
N ASP A 168 -5.06 2.61 3.64
CA ASP A 168 -5.31 4.05 3.79
C ASP A 168 -6.80 4.33 3.95
N ARG A 169 -7.66 3.60 3.20
CA ARG A 169 -9.12 3.67 3.39
C ARG A 169 -9.60 3.16 4.75
N LEU A 170 -8.91 2.21 5.37
CA LEU A 170 -9.22 1.81 6.74
C LEU A 170 -8.87 2.94 7.72
N VAL A 171 -7.74 3.62 7.54
CA VAL A 171 -7.38 4.81 8.33
C VAL A 171 -8.45 5.89 8.21
N PHE A 172 -8.88 6.22 6.98
CA PHE A 172 -9.95 7.19 6.78
C PHE A 172 -11.25 6.76 7.45
N THR A 173 -11.60 5.48 7.39
CA THR A 173 -12.81 4.94 8.02
C THR A 173 -12.76 5.12 9.53
N LEU A 174 -11.65 4.73 10.18
CA LEU A 174 -11.46 4.85 11.62
C LEU A 174 -11.57 6.31 12.11
N ILE A 175 -10.93 7.23 11.39
CA ILE A 175 -10.95 8.66 11.71
C ILE A 175 -12.34 9.25 11.43
N ASN A 176 -12.91 9.00 10.25
CA ASN A 176 -14.18 9.61 9.85
C ASN A 176 -15.39 9.05 10.63
N ARG A 177 -15.31 7.81 11.13
CA ARG A 177 -16.33 7.23 12.03
C ARG A 177 -16.09 7.51 13.50
N LYS A 178 -15.06 8.30 13.84
CA LYS A 178 -14.68 8.62 15.23
C LYS A 178 -14.43 7.39 16.10
N GLN A 179 -13.96 6.29 15.49
CA GLN A 179 -13.56 5.08 16.21
C GLN A 179 -12.21 5.25 16.91
N ILE A 180 -11.41 6.21 16.43
CA ILE A 180 -10.16 6.65 17.02
C ILE A 180 -10.22 8.17 17.18
N GLN A 181 -9.74 8.68 18.31
CA GLN A 181 -9.80 10.08 18.74
C GLN A 181 -8.42 10.63 19.08
N ALA A 182 -8.32 11.94 19.21
CA ALA A 182 -7.06 12.62 19.53
C ALA A 182 -6.43 12.16 20.85
N SER A 183 -7.27 11.81 21.84
CA SER A 183 -6.91 11.34 23.17
C SER A 183 -6.25 9.95 23.19
N ASP A 184 -6.34 9.19 22.10
CA ASP A 184 -5.73 7.86 21.98
C ASP A 184 -4.20 7.91 21.77
N PHE A 185 -3.65 9.11 21.57
CA PHE A 185 -2.26 9.33 21.18
C PHE A 185 -1.47 10.11 22.23
N LEU A 186 -0.19 9.74 22.35
CA LEU A 186 0.81 10.52 23.05
C LEU A 186 1.58 11.36 22.05
N GLU A 187 1.52 12.66 22.21
CA GLU A 187 2.47 13.56 21.56
C GLU A 187 3.68 13.77 22.46
N LYS A 188 4.87 13.51 21.91
CA LYS A 188 6.15 13.90 22.47
C LYS A 188 6.84 14.87 21.50
N PRO A 189 7.81 15.67 21.95
CA PRO A 189 8.57 16.54 21.06
C PRO A 189 9.08 15.77 19.83
N GLY A 190 8.61 16.15 18.65
CA GLY A 190 9.00 15.55 17.37
C GLY A 190 8.51 14.13 17.09
N SER A 191 7.60 13.55 17.90
CA SER A 191 7.09 12.20 17.69
C SER A 191 5.69 11.96 18.27
N VAL A 192 4.87 11.16 17.59
CA VAL A 192 3.53 10.78 18.03
C VAL A 192 3.42 9.27 18.11
N PHE A 193 2.93 8.78 19.25
CA PHE A 193 2.78 7.35 19.52
C PHE A 193 1.32 7.02 19.83
N LEU A 194 0.85 5.86 19.39
CA LEU A 194 -0.43 5.32 19.83
C LEU A 194 -0.25 4.79 21.25
N MET A 195 -1.02 5.34 22.19
CA MET A 195 -0.70 5.25 23.60
C MET A 195 -1.59 4.27 24.36
N ASN A 196 -2.89 4.29 24.08
CA ASN A 196 -3.85 3.49 24.83
C ASN A 196 -3.94 2.05 24.29
N GLU A 197 -3.91 1.07 25.20
CA GLU A 197 -4.11 -0.34 24.86
C GLU A 197 -5.46 -0.58 24.21
N ASP A 198 -6.51 0.12 24.65
CA ASP A 198 -7.86 -0.08 24.12
C ASP A 198 -7.95 0.39 22.66
N SER A 199 -7.35 1.53 22.34
CA SER A 199 -7.29 2.04 20.96
C SER A 199 -6.42 1.13 20.08
N ARG A 200 -5.36 0.52 20.63
CA ARG A 200 -4.59 -0.51 19.91
C ARG A 200 -5.43 -1.76 19.66
N LYS A 201 -6.20 -2.24 20.65
CA LYS A 201 -7.11 -3.38 20.51
C LYS A 201 -8.18 -3.07 19.46
N GLU A 202 -8.74 -1.87 19.46
CA GLU A 202 -9.72 -1.44 18.46
C GLU A 202 -9.11 -1.40 17.05
N LEU A 203 -7.89 -0.84 16.87
CA LEU A 203 -7.21 -0.87 15.58
C LEU A 203 -6.98 -2.30 15.06
N ILE A 204 -6.51 -3.20 15.93
CA ILE A 204 -6.29 -4.60 15.57
C ILE A 204 -7.63 -5.24 15.21
N LYS A 205 -8.68 -5.02 16.02
CA LYS A 205 -10.02 -5.54 15.77
C LYS A 205 -10.57 -5.06 14.43
N SER A 206 -10.56 -3.75 14.17
CA SER A 206 -11.03 -3.19 12.89
C SER A 206 -10.20 -3.72 11.71
N TYR A 207 -8.90 -3.92 11.88
CA TYR A 207 -8.06 -4.56 10.85
C TYR A 207 -8.48 -6.02 10.59
N GLN A 208 -8.73 -6.81 11.64
CA GLN A 208 -9.20 -8.19 11.50
C GLN A 208 -10.61 -8.27 10.89
N GLU A 209 -11.51 -7.37 11.27
CA GLU A 209 -12.84 -7.26 10.67
C GLU A 209 -12.74 -6.92 9.18
N ARG A 210 -11.90 -5.94 8.83
CA ARG A 210 -11.62 -5.58 7.44
C ARG A 210 -11.08 -6.76 6.63
N LYS A 211 -10.25 -7.62 7.22
CA LYS A 211 -9.73 -8.84 6.57
C LYS A 211 -10.83 -9.86 6.26
N LYS A 212 -11.93 -9.89 7.02
CA LYS A 212 -13.07 -10.81 6.80
C LYS A 212 -14.02 -10.35 5.70
N GLU A 213 -13.94 -9.09 5.28
CA GLU A 213 -14.82 -8.57 4.24
C GLU A 213 -14.63 -9.36 2.94
N GLU A 214 -15.75 -9.77 2.35
CA GLU A 214 -15.75 -10.46 1.07
C GLU A 214 -15.40 -9.51 -0.06
N ILE A 215 -14.59 -10.00 -1.00
CA ILE A 215 -14.21 -9.28 -2.20
C ILE A 215 -14.16 -10.24 -3.38
N PHE A 216 -14.46 -9.71 -4.56
CA PHE A 216 -14.27 -10.42 -5.80
C PHE A 216 -12.89 -10.10 -6.37
N HIS A 217 -12.05 -11.11 -6.55
CA HIS A 217 -10.75 -10.91 -7.16
C HIS A 217 -10.93 -10.76 -8.69
N PRO A 218 -10.71 -9.57 -9.28
CA PRO A 218 -11.17 -9.26 -10.64
C PRO A 218 -10.50 -10.10 -11.72
N TRP A 219 -9.22 -10.46 -11.53
CA TRP A 219 -8.49 -11.29 -12.51
C TRP A 219 -8.73 -12.79 -12.34
N LEU A 220 -8.63 -13.32 -11.12
CA LEU A 220 -8.90 -14.73 -10.81
C LEU A 220 -10.38 -15.12 -10.98
N ASN A 221 -11.29 -14.15 -10.99
CA ASN A 221 -12.74 -14.36 -11.12
C ASN A 221 -13.30 -15.27 -10.01
N ILE A 222 -12.82 -15.09 -8.77
CA ILE A 222 -13.24 -15.86 -7.58
C ILE A 222 -13.69 -14.92 -6.46
N LYS A 223 -14.60 -15.42 -5.61
CA LYS A 223 -14.86 -14.84 -4.30
C LYS A 223 -13.71 -15.18 -3.35
N SER A 224 -13.30 -14.23 -2.54
CA SER A 224 -12.25 -14.36 -1.54
C SER A 224 -12.51 -13.34 -0.42
N THR A 225 -11.69 -13.35 0.62
CA THR A 225 -11.69 -12.29 1.63
C THR A 225 -10.51 -11.35 1.44
N VAL A 226 -10.61 -10.13 1.95
CA VAL A 226 -9.52 -9.16 1.94
C VAL A 226 -8.23 -9.74 2.55
N GLY A 227 -8.34 -10.53 3.61
CA GLY A 227 -7.20 -11.13 4.30
C GLY A 227 -6.46 -12.18 3.47
N GLU A 228 -7.09 -12.74 2.45
CA GLU A 228 -6.48 -13.73 1.55
C GLU A 228 -5.73 -13.07 0.37
N LEU A 229 -5.95 -11.79 0.10
CA LEU A 229 -5.36 -11.10 -1.04
C LEU A 229 -3.82 -11.16 -1.07
N PRO A 230 -3.09 -10.93 0.05
CA PRO A 230 -1.64 -11.09 0.04
C PRO A 230 -1.19 -12.51 -0.34
N TYR A 231 -1.92 -13.54 0.13
CA TYR A 231 -1.65 -14.93 -0.20
C TYR A 231 -1.92 -15.22 -1.69
N LEU A 232 -3.02 -14.73 -2.24
CA LEU A 232 -3.33 -14.87 -3.66
C LEU A 232 -2.28 -14.19 -4.54
N GLN A 233 -1.83 -12.99 -4.19
CA GLN A 233 -0.74 -12.31 -4.92
C GLN A 233 0.60 -13.04 -4.79
N ALA A 234 0.93 -13.58 -3.61
CA ALA A 234 2.12 -14.42 -3.44
C ALA A 234 2.07 -15.65 -4.36
N ARG A 235 0.89 -16.27 -4.51
CA ARG A 235 0.70 -17.40 -5.45
C ARG A 235 0.85 -16.98 -6.91
N ILE A 236 0.30 -15.84 -7.31
CA ILE A 236 0.45 -15.31 -8.67
C ILE A 236 1.93 -15.08 -8.97
N LEU A 237 2.65 -14.42 -8.07
CA LEU A 237 4.10 -14.21 -8.22
C LEU A 237 4.87 -15.54 -8.28
N ALA A 238 4.55 -16.51 -7.41
CA ALA A 238 5.19 -17.82 -7.43
C ALA A 238 4.93 -18.60 -8.72
N ARG A 239 3.80 -18.37 -9.40
CA ARG A 239 3.51 -18.93 -10.73
C ARG A 239 4.31 -18.22 -11.82
N THR A 240 4.41 -16.88 -11.78
CA THR A 240 5.25 -16.10 -12.70
C THR A 240 6.72 -16.51 -12.60
N LEU A 241 7.25 -16.67 -11.39
CA LEU A 241 8.64 -17.09 -11.15
C LEU A 241 8.95 -18.48 -11.69
N ARG A 242 7.95 -19.37 -11.76
CA ARG A 242 8.09 -20.71 -12.36
C ARG A 242 7.92 -20.73 -13.88
N GLY A 243 7.45 -19.62 -14.47
CA GLY A 243 7.11 -19.55 -15.89
C GLY A 243 5.70 -20.02 -16.22
N ASP A 244 4.87 -20.34 -15.21
CA ASP A 244 3.47 -20.73 -15.41
C ASP A 244 2.60 -19.55 -15.89
N LEU A 245 3.05 -18.32 -15.62
CA LEU A 245 2.44 -17.07 -16.09
C LEU A 245 3.52 -16.22 -16.76
N LYS A 246 3.18 -15.66 -17.93
CA LYS A 246 4.10 -14.82 -18.71
C LYS A 246 4.44 -13.52 -17.97
N TYR A 247 3.43 -12.93 -17.33
CA TYR A 247 3.57 -11.66 -16.59
C TYR A 247 3.00 -11.81 -15.19
N TYR A 248 3.54 -11.04 -14.24
CA TYR A 248 2.91 -10.84 -12.95
C TYR A 248 1.78 -9.83 -13.11
N ILE A 249 0.61 -10.14 -12.56
CA ILE A 249 -0.59 -9.33 -12.71
C ILE A 249 -0.90 -8.73 -11.34
N PRO A 250 -0.72 -7.42 -11.16
CA PRO A 250 -0.90 -6.80 -9.86
C PRO A 250 -2.36 -6.78 -9.45
N PHE A 251 -2.61 -6.74 -8.15
CA PHE A 251 -3.93 -6.52 -7.60
C PHE A 251 -4.39 -5.09 -7.86
N ILE A 252 -5.49 -4.95 -8.60
CA ILE A 252 -6.19 -3.68 -8.80
C ILE A 252 -7.55 -3.79 -8.16
N TRP A 253 -7.82 -2.89 -7.23
CA TRP A 253 -9.09 -2.80 -6.54
C TRP A 253 -10.09 -2.01 -7.38
N LYS A 254 -11.23 -2.64 -7.68
CA LYS A 254 -12.40 -2.02 -8.31
C LYS A 254 -13.53 -1.87 -7.29
#